data_AF-A0A1H3LXJ9-F1
#
_entry.id   AF-A0A1H3LXJ9-F1
#
_cell.length_a   1.000
_cell.length_b   1.000
_cell.length_c   1.000
_cell.angle_alpha   90.00
_cell.angle_beta   90.00
_cell.angle_gamma   90.00
#
_symmetry.space_group_name_H-M   'P 1'
#
loop_
_entity.id
_entity.type
_entity.pdbx_description
1 polymer ?
#
loop_
_entity_poly.entity_id
_entity_poly.type
_entity_poly.pdbx_seq_one_letter_code
_entity_poly.pdbx_strand_id
1 'polypeptide(L)'
;MIIVRRIGAAILAIAAIAVWFLMAPTEPETPVVQAQESVRDRSSEIRSALADYALNEARTQGAPQQAVVNGWVAKDLLTIIAEQQNEALTREEVPPPVTPATPIDERVPALAGLLVLGLALAVATSPRPTPVAGTDAPARTATSEQPGLDNVQQSGFYSGQQ
;
A
#
# COMPACT_ATOMS: atom_id res chain seq x y z
N MET A 1 11.43 -29.30 -37.22
CA MET A 1 10.70 -28.46 -36.23
C MET A 1 11.15 -28.66 -34.78
N ILE A 2 11.48 -29.88 -34.33
CA ILE A 2 11.94 -30.15 -32.94
C ILE A 2 13.24 -29.41 -32.56
N ILE A 3 14.19 -29.28 -33.51
CA ILE A 3 15.48 -28.62 -33.29
C ILE A 3 15.30 -27.12 -33.00
N VAL A 4 14.45 -26.41 -33.77
CA VAL A 4 14.14 -24.99 -33.57
C VAL A 4 13.50 -24.74 -32.20
N ARG A 5 12.64 -25.67 -31.76
CA ARG A 5 11.95 -25.61 -30.46
C ARG A 5 12.92 -25.76 -29.28
N ARG A 6 13.92 -26.64 -29.41
CA ARG A 6 14.96 -26.84 -28.39
C ARG A 6 15.92 -25.65 -28.31
N ILE A 7 16.28 -25.07 -29.46
CA ILE A 7 17.14 -23.89 -29.51
C ILE A 7 16.43 -22.68 -28.89
N GLY A 8 15.16 -22.44 -29.22
CA GLY A 8 14.39 -21.34 -28.61
C GLY A 8 14.20 -21.48 -27.10
N ALA A 9 13.93 -22.70 -26.62
CA ALA A 9 13.81 -22.97 -25.19
C ALA A 9 15.15 -22.77 -24.45
N ALA A 10 16.27 -23.17 -25.05
CA ALA A 10 17.60 -22.97 -24.47
C ALA A 10 17.94 -21.47 -24.33
N ILE A 11 17.61 -20.65 -25.34
CA ILE A 11 17.85 -19.20 -25.29
C ILE A 11 17.03 -18.55 -24.17
N LEU A 12 15.75 -18.93 -24.01
CA LEU A 12 14.91 -18.39 -22.93
C LEU A 12 15.38 -18.82 -21.55
N ALA A 13 15.84 -20.06 -21.39
CA ALA A 13 16.40 -20.54 -20.13
C ALA A 13 17.65 -19.74 -19.74
N ILE A 14 18.53 -19.47 -20.69
CA ILE A 14 19.74 -18.66 -20.47
C ILE A 14 19.35 -17.22 -20.12
N ALA A 15 18.36 -16.64 -20.81
CA ALA A 15 17.89 -15.28 -20.52
C ALA A 15 17.28 -15.17 -19.11
N ALA A 16 16.49 -16.15 -18.67
CA ALA A 16 15.92 -16.18 -17.32
C ALA A 16 16.99 -16.29 -16.23
N ILE A 17 18.00 -17.13 -16.43
CA ILE A 17 19.16 -17.24 -15.53
C ILE A 17 19.93 -15.92 -15.50
N ALA A 18 20.15 -15.30 -16.66
CA ALA A 18 20.84 -14.01 -16.73
C ALA A 18 20.07 -12.92 -15.96
N VAL A 19 18.74 -12.81 -16.12
CA VAL A 19 17.92 -11.86 -15.35
C VAL A 19 18.01 -12.13 -13.84
N TRP A 20 17.95 -13.40 -13.44
CA TRP A 20 18.02 -13.79 -12.03
C TRP A 20 19.35 -13.41 -11.36
N PHE A 21 20.47 -13.54 -12.08
CA PHE A 21 21.81 -13.35 -11.53
C PHE A 21 22.43 -11.98 -11.81
N LEU A 22 22.10 -11.29 -12.92
CA LEU A 22 22.71 -10.01 -13.27
C LEU A 22 21.93 -8.79 -12.77
N MET A 23 20.62 -8.90 -12.56
CA MET A 23 19.82 -7.76 -12.11
C MET A 23 19.92 -7.63 -10.60
N ALA A 24 20.77 -6.79 -10.01
CA ALA A 24 20.93 -6.72 -8.55
C ALA A 24 19.59 -6.44 -7.82
N PRO A 25 19.33 -7.04 -6.64
CA PRO A 25 18.15 -6.70 -5.86
C PRO A 25 18.30 -5.25 -5.40
N THR A 26 17.32 -4.40 -5.68
CA THR A 26 17.33 -3.02 -5.18
C THR A 26 17.14 -3.09 -3.67
N GLU A 27 18.21 -2.81 -2.91
CA GLU A 27 18.13 -2.78 -1.45
C GLU A 27 17.17 -1.65 -1.03
N PRO A 28 16.24 -1.92 -0.10
CA PRO A 28 15.37 -0.88 0.40
C PRO A 28 16.22 0.15 1.16
N GLU A 29 16.23 1.40 0.69
CA GLU A 29 16.77 2.50 1.48
C GLU A 29 15.97 2.57 2.78
N THR A 30 16.61 2.22 3.90
CA THR A 30 15.99 2.38 5.21
C THR A 30 15.81 3.87 5.47
N PRO A 31 14.58 4.37 5.73
CA PRO A 31 14.39 5.75 6.09
C PRO A 31 15.11 6.00 7.41
N VAL A 32 16.05 6.95 7.42
CA VAL A 32 16.56 7.48 8.69
C VAL A 32 15.37 8.15 9.36
N VAL A 33 14.86 7.53 10.43
CA VAL A 33 13.81 8.13 11.25
C VAL A 33 14.42 9.37 11.88
N GLN A 34 14.17 10.52 11.28
CA GLN A 34 14.51 11.80 11.87
C GLN A 34 13.54 12.00 13.04
N ALA A 35 14.02 11.72 14.26
CA ALA A 35 13.24 11.95 15.46
C ALA A 35 12.98 13.46 15.58
N GLN A 36 11.70 13.85 15.65
CA GLN A 36 11.36 15.23 15.99
C GLN A 36 11.98 15.55 17.36
N GLU A 37 12.81 16.58 17.39
CA GLU A 37 13.41 17.08 18.63
C GLU A 37 12.29 17.46 19.60
N SER A 38 12.33 16.96 20.84
CA SER A 38 11.31 17.25 21.85
C SER A 38 11.35 18.71 22.29
N VAL A 39 10.21 19.30 22.68
CA VAL A 39 10.18 20.68 23.23
C VAL A 39 10.99 20.68 24.51
N ARG A 40 11.80 21.71 24.73
CA ARG A 40 12.59 21.85 25.95
C ARG A 40 11.69 21.75 27.19
N ASP A 41 12.11 20.92 28.13
CA ASP A 41 11.47 20.81 29.43
C ASP A 41 11.76 22.07 30.26
N ARG A 42 10.71 22.80 30.64
CA ARG A 42 10.78 24.00 31.51
C ARG A 42 10.31 23.74 32.94
N SER A 43 10.19 22.48 33.34
CA SER A 43 9.82 22.09 34.71
C SER A 43 10.75 22.66 35.78
N SER A 44 12.02 22.93 35.47
CA SER A 44 12.93 23.63 36.39
C SER A 44 12.57 25.11 36.58
N GLU A 45 12.24 25.80 35.49
CA GLU A 45 11.88 27.22 35.49
C GLU A 45 10.56 27.43 36.22
N ILE A 46 9.57 26.57 35.96
CA ILE A 46 8.28 26.54 36.67
C ILE A 46 8.49 26.29 38.17
N ARG A 47 9.33 25.32 38.53
CA ARG A 47 9.64 25.04 39.95
C ARG A 47 10.31 26.22 40.64
N SER A 48 11.22 26.93 39.95
CA SER A 48 11.86 28.13 40.48
C SER A 48 10.83 29.22 40.74
N ALA A 49 9.98 29.52 39.76
CA ALA A 49 8.91 30.53 39.87
C ALA A 49 7.98 30.25 41.07
N LEU A 50 7.60 28.99 41.27
CA LEU A 50 6.75 28.57 42.37
C LEU A 50 7.48 28.54 43.73
N ALA A 51 8.78 28.28 43.75
CA ALA A 51 9.58 28.37 44.96
C ALA A 51 9.72 29.83 45.42
N ASP A 52 9.98 30.74 44.48
CA ASP A 52 10.04 32.19 44.75
C ASP A 52 8.67 32.72 45.20
N TYR A 53 7.59 32.23 44.59
CA TYR A 53 6.24 32.49 45.06
C TYR A 53 6.06 32.11 46.53
N ALA A 54 6.38 30.87 46.90
CA ALA A 54 6.19 30.38 48.26
C ALA A 54 7.01 31.19 49.28
N LEU A 55 8.24 31.59 48.93
CA LEU A 55 9.08 32.43 49.77
C LEU A 55 8.51 33.84 49.95
N ASN A 56 7.95 34.42 48.89
CA ASN A 56 7.38 35.76 48.93
C ASN A 56 6.04 35.77 49.67
N GLU A 57 5.19 34.79 49.42
CA GLU A 57 3.91 34.60 50.10
C GLU A 57 4.12 34.52 51.63
N ALA A 58 5.10 33.75 52.08
CA ALA A 58 5.45 33.63 53.51
C ALA A 58 5.90 34.96 54.16
N ARG A 59 6.30 35.96 53.36
CA ARG A 59 6.73 37.28 53.83
C ARG A 59 5.64 38.35 53.69
N THR A 60 4.52 38.04 53.04
CA THR A 60 3.41 38.99 52.91
C THR A 60 2.59 39.08 54.19
N GLN A 61 2.12 40.28 54.53
CA GLN A 61 1.35 40.55 55.76
C GLN A 61 -0.09 41.04 55.48
N GLY A 62 -0.56 40.96 54.23
CA GLY A 62 -1.93 41.35 53.90
C GLY A 62 -2.30 41.18 52.43
N ALA A 63 -3.61 41.21 52.18
CA ALA A 63 -4.21 40.97 50.86
C ALA A 63 -3.63 41.87 49.73
N PRO A 64 -3.32 43.17 49.93
CA PRO A 64 -2.70 43.98 48.89
C PRO A 64 -1.31 43.49 48.48
N GLN A 65 -0.50 43.01 49.43
CA GLN A 65 0.84 42.49 49.15
C GLN A 65 0.76 41.13 48.46
N GLN A 66 -0.15 40.26 48.89
CA GLN A 66 -0.44 38.98 48.23
C GLN A 66 -0.89 39.19 46.77
N ALA A 67 -1.71 40.20 46.49
CA ALA A 67 -2.15 40.49 45.12
C ALA A 67 -0.97 40.82 44.19
N VAL A 68 0.02 41.57 44.67
CA VAL A 68 1.23 41.90 43.90
C VAL A 68 2.09 40.65 43.67
N VAL A 69 2.29 39.83 44.70
CA VAL A 69 3.07 38.58 44.61
C VAL A 69 2.40 37.61 43.63
N ASN A 70 1.09 37.40 43.75
CA ASN A 70 0.31 36.57 42.83
C ASN A 70 0.40 37.10 41.39
N GLY A 71 0.34 38.42 41.20
CA GLY A 71 0.45 39.04 39.88
C GLY A 71 1.82 38.81 39.24
N TRP A 72 2.90 38.90 40.02
CA TRP A 72 4.25 38.69 39.50
C TRP A 72 4.49 37.23 39.09
N VAL A 73 4.01 36.28 39.90
CA VAL A 73 4.12 34.84 39.60
C VAL A 73 3.26 34.46 38.41
N ALA A 74 2.05 35.03 38.29
CA ALA A 74 1.22 34.84 37.10
C ALA A 74 1.93 35.34 35.82
N LYS A 75 2.56 36.52 35.88
CA LYS A 75 3.37 37.04 34.75
C LYS A 75 4.52 36.09 34.40
N ASP A 76 5.20 35.53 35.39
CA ASP A 76 6.35 34.65 35.17
C ASP A 76 5.94 33.32 34.53
N LEU A 77 4.89 32.68 35.06
CA LEU A 77 4.34 31.44 34.48
C LEU A 77 3.79 31.66 33.06
N LEU A 78 3.12 32.78 32.81
CA LEU A 78 2.66 33.14 31.46
C LEU A 78 3.83 33.38 30.49
N THR A 79 4.94 33.92 30.99
CA THR A 79 6.17 34.10 30.19
C THR A 79 6.75 32.75 29.79
N ILE A 80 6.88 31.82 30.75
CA ILE A 80 7.36 30.46 30.49
C ILE A 80 6.47 29.75 29.45
N ILE A 81 5.14 29.84 29.59
CA ILE A 81 4.20 29.24 28.63
C ILE A 81 4.36 29.86 27.24
N ALA A 82 4.47 31.19 27.14
CA ALA A 82 4.66 31.87 25.86
C ALA A 82 5.96 31.45 25.17
N GLU A 83 7.05 31.27 25.93
CA GLU A 83 8.31 30.77 25.38
C GLU A 83 8.21 29.31 24.90
N GLN A 84 7.53 28.44 25.66
CA GLN A 84 7.29 27.05 25.21
C GLN A 84 6.44 26.99 23.94
N GLN A 85 5.40 27.82 23.86
CA GLN A 85 4.56 27.93 22.67
C GLN A 85 5.34 28.48 21.48
N ASN A 86 6.13 29.54 21.69
CA ASN A 86 6.98 30.09 20.65
C ASN A 86 7.98 29.05 20.14
N GLU A 87 8.65 28.33 21.04
CA GLU A 87 9.58 27.25 20.68
C GLU A 87 8.89 26.13 19.89
N ALA A 88 7.66 25.77 20.27
CA ALA A 88 6.87 24.79 19.52
C ALA A 88 6.48 25.29 18.11
N LEU A 89 6.22 26.60 17.95
CA LEU A 89 5.84 27.21 16.68
C LEU A 89 7.04 27.50 15.77
N THR A 90 8.19 27.88 16.33
CA THR A 90 9.41 28.22 15.57
C THR A 90 10.29 27.01 15.30
N ARG A 91 9.85 25.81 15.71
CA ARG A 91 10.58 24.57 15.45
C ARG A 91 10.71 24.32 13.95
N GLU A 92 11.90 23.89 13.56
CA GLU A 92 12.14 23.35 12.22
C GLU A 92 11.34 22.05 12.05
N GLU A 93 10.35 22.08 11.16
CA GLU A 93 9.51 20.92 10.87
C GLU A 93 10.37 19.84 10.22
N VAL A 94 10.75 18.84 11.01
CA VAL A 94 11.41 17.64 10.51
C VAL A 94 10.45 16.97 9.54
N PRO A 95 10.82 16.82 8.24
CA PRO A 95 9.94 16.19 7.27
C PRO A 95 9.52 14.82 7.78
N PRO A 96 8.24 14.42 7.60
CA PRO A 96 7.81 13.09 7.96
C PRO A 96 8.77 12.08 7.33
N PRO A 97 9.14 10.99 8.04
CA PRO A 97 9.98 9.96 7.45
C PRO A 97 9.31 9.53 6.15
N VAL A 98 9.98 9.81 5.03
CA VAL A 98 9.55 9.34 3.72
C VAL A 98 9.42 7.84 3.86
N THR A 99 8.19 7.33 3.80
CA THR A 99 7.97 5.88 3.73
C THR A 99 8.80 5.39 2.57
N PRO A 100 9.76 4.48 2.77
CA PRO A 100 10.56 3.99 1.67
C PRO A 100 9.58 3.46 0.66
N ALA A 101 9.57 4.05 -0.53
CA ALA A 101 8.87 3.46 -1.64
C ALA A 101 9.49 2.08 -1.79
N THR A 102 8.78 1.03 -1.38
CA THR A 102 9.26 -0.35 -1.51
C THR A 102 9.73 -0.50 -2.95
N PRO A 103 11.04 -0.69 -3.20
CA PRO A 103 11.50 -0.86 -4.57
C PRO A 103 10.79 -2.08 -5.13
N ILE A 104 9.98 -1.89 -6.16
CA ILE A 104 9.34 -3.02 -6.84
C ILE A 104 10.48 -3.84 -7.42
N ASP A 105 10.64 -5.08 -6.97
CA ASP A 105 11.67 -5.97 -7.49
C ASP A 105 11.42 -6.19 -8.98
N GLU A 106 12.20 -5.50 -9.82
CA GLU A 106 12.06 -5.47 -11.26
C GLU A 106 12.35 -6.84 -11.91
N ARG A 107 12.94 -7.77 -11.17
CA ARG A 107 13.16 -9.16 -11.62
C ARG A 107 11.82 -9.87 -11.85
N VAL A 108 10.83 -9.61 -10.99
CA VAL A 108 9.52 -10.27 -11.03
C VAL A 108 8.76 -9.98 -12.33
N PRO A 109 8.54 -8.71 -12.75
CA PRO A 109 7.89 -8.42 -14.03
C PRO A 109 8.74 -8.87 -15.23
N ALA A 110 10.08 -8.83 -15.14
CA ALA A 110 10.96 -9.30 -16.21
C ALA A 110 10.82 -10.82 -16.46
N LEU A 111 10.77 -11.63 -15.39
CA LEU A 111 10.55 -13.07 -15.49
C LEU A 111 9.15 -13.41 -15.98
N ALA A 112 8.13 -12.66 -15.54
CA ALA A 112 6.77 -12.81 -16.05
C ALA A 112 6.69 -12.52 -17.55
N GLY A 113 7.38 -11.47 -18.03
CA GLY A 113 7.48 -11.14 -19.45
C GLY A 113 8.14 -12.25 -20.27
N LEU A 114 9.25 -12.83 -19.77
CA LEU A 114 9.93 -13.95 -20.42
C LEU A 114 9.04 -15.21 -20.49
N LEU A 115 8.26 -15.48 -19.44
CA LEU A 115 7.34 -16.62 -19.41
C LEU A 115 6.22 -16.46 -20.46
N VAL A 116 5.63 -15.26 -20.57
CA VAL A 116 4.60 -14.96 -21.58
C VAL A 116 5.17 -15.07 -22.99
N LEU A 117 6.38 -14.55 -23.23
CA LEU A 117 7.05 -14.65 -24.53
C LEU A 117 7.34 -16.12 -24.90
N GLY A 118 7.82 -16.91 -23.94
CA GLY A 118 8.04 -18.34 -24.12
C GLY A 118 6.76 -19.11 -24.46
N LEU A 119 5.66 -18.79 -23.78
CA LEU A 119 4.36 -19.40 -24.04
C LEU A 119 3.84 -19.03 -25.43
N ALA A 120 3.93 -17.76 -25.82
CA ALA A 120 3.52 -17.28 -27.15
C ALA A 120 4.30 -17.99 -28.27
N LEU A 121 5.62 -18.14 -28.10
CA LEU A 121 6.47 -18.86 -29.04
C LEU A 121 6.13 -20.35 -29.10
N ALA A 122 5.79 -20.97 -27.97
CA ALA A 122 5.38 -22.37 -27.92
C ALA A 122 4.04 -22.62 -28.64
N VAL A 123 3.08 -21.71 -28.50
CA VAL A 123 1.79 -21.77 -29.19
C VAL A 123 1.98 -21.55 -30.69
N ALA A 124 2.73 -20.52 -31.10
CA ALA A 124 2.99 -20.21 -32.51
C ALA A 124 3.73 -21.32 -33.25
N THR A 125 4.55 -22.12 -32.54
CA THR A 125 5.34 -23.22 -33.12
C THR A 125 4.71 -24.60 -32.93
N SER A 126 3.50 -24.67 -32.35
CA SER A 126 2.81 -25.95 -32.17
C SER A 126 2.28 -26.49 -33.51
N PRO A 127 2.44 -27.79 -33.80
CA PRO A 127 1.93 -28.38 -35.03
C PRO A 127 0.40 -28.27 -35.05
N ARG A 128 -0.16 -27.67 -36.12
CA ARG A 128 -1.61 -27.68 -36.35
C ARG A 128 -2.06 -29.12 -36.52
N PRO A 129 -3.08 -29.59 -35.78
CA PRO A 129 -3.68 -30.88 -36.08
C PRO A 129 -4.27 -30.80 -37.49
N THR A 130 -3.79 -31.66 -38.39
CA THR A 130 -4.39 -31.85 -39.72
C THR A 130 -5.81 -32.39 -39.53
N PRO A 131 -6.85 -31.70 -40.04
CA PRO A 131 -8.19 -32.26 -40.03
C PRO A 131 -8.18 -33.53 -40.88
N VAL A 132 -8.47 -34.66 -40.26
CA VAL A 132 -8.66 -35.93 -40.95
C VAL A 132 -9.91 -35.76 -41.82
N ALA A 133 -9.72 -35.66 -43.14
CA ALA A 133 -10.79 -35.75 -44.11
C ALA A 133 -11.37 -37.17 -44.05
N GLY A 134 -12.41 -37.36 -43.25
CA GLY A 134 -13.25 -38.55 -43.25
C GLY A 134 -14.21 -38.48 -44.43
N THR A 135 -13.80 -39.09 -45.54
CA THR A 135 -14.67 -39.47 -46.65
C THR A 135 -15.67 -40.53 -46.18
N ASP A 136 -16.95 -40.34 -46.54
CA ASP A 136 -17.93 -41.34 -46.97
C ASP A 136 -19.33 -41.14 -46.36
N ALA A 137 -20.21 -40.59 -47.20
CA ALA A 137 -21.63 -40.95 -47.19
C ALA A 137 -21.78 -42.32 -47.88
N PRO A 138 -22.77 -43.16 -47.49
CA PRO A 138 -23.99 -43.15 -48.32
C PRO A 138 -25.32 -43.34 -47.56
N ALA A 139 -26.34 -42.74 -48.18
CA ALA A 139 -27.78 -42.94 -48.16
C ALA A 139 -28.40 -44.16 -47.41
N ARG A 140 -29.51 -43.90 -46.69
CA ARG A 140 -30.84 -44.55 -46.84
C ARG A 140 -31.88 -43.80 -45.99
N THR A 141 -32.79 -43.03 -46.60
CA THR A 141 -34.19 -43.36 -46.97
C THR A 141 -35.17 -43.64 -45.81
N ALA A 142 -36.16 -42.74 -45.74
CA ALA A 142 -37.59 -42.94 -45.46
C ALA A 142 -38.13 -42.91 -44.01
N THR A 143 -39.25 -42.16 -43.90
CA THR A 143 -40.40 -42.36 -42.99
C THR A 143 -40.22 -41.74 -41.60
N SER A 144 -41.09 -40.88 -41.05
CA SER A 144 -42.48 -40.53 -41.35
C SER A 144 -42.79 -39.14 -40.80
N GLU A 145 -43.49 -38.39 -41.61
CA GLU A 145 -44.30 -37.22 -41.30
C GLU A 145 -45.43 -37.60 -40.32
N GLN A 146 -45.52 -36.90 -39.18
CA GLN A 146 -46.72 -36.92 -38.33
C GLN A 146 -46.85 -35.58 -37.59
N PRO A 147 -47.78 -34.70 -38.00
CA PRO A 147 -48.15 -33.50 -37.28
C PRO A 147 -49.45 -33.73 -36.50
N GLY A 148 -49.48 -33.28 -35.24
CA GLY A 148 -50.64 -33.31 -34.36
C GLY A 148 -50.27 -33.93 -33.00
N LEU A 149 -50.69 -33.43 -31.86
CA LEU A 149 -51.70 -32.44 -31.49
C LEU A 149 -51.27 -31.88 -30.12
N ASP A 150 -51.67 -30.63 -29.87
CA ASP A 150 -52.21 -30.15 -28.59
C ASP A 150 -51.59 -30.68 -27.28
N ASN A 151 -50.91 -29.81 -26.54
CA ASN A 151 -51.45 -29.53 -25.20
C ASN A 151 -51.18 -28.09 -24.74
N VAL A 152 -52.30 -27.43 -24.51
CA VAL A 152 -52.53 -26.17 -23.82
C VAL A 152 -52.34 -26.38 -22.30
N GLN A 153 -52.19 -25.28 -21.56
CA GLN A 153 -52.39 -25.14 -20.11
C GLN A 153 -51.28 -25.67 -19.17
N GLN A 154 -50.52 -24.74 -18.56
CA GLN A 154 -50.94 -24.19 -17.27
C GLN A 154 -50.10 -22.96 -16.86
N SER A 155 -50.80 -21.83 -16.87
CA SER A 155 -50.54 -20.66 -16.05
C SER A 155 -50.48 -21.02 -14.57
N GLY A 156 -49.35 -20.74 -13.92
CA GLY A 156 -49.15 -20.88 -12.48
C GLY A 156 -48.45 -19.66 -11.93
N PHE A 157 -49.23 -18.81 -11.26
CA PHE A 157 -48.84 -17.67 -10.45
C PHE A 157 -47.69 -18.01 -9.48
N TYR A 158 -46.71 -17.10 -9.34
CA TYR A 158 -46.07 -16.87 -8.04
C TYR A 158 -45.86 -15.36 -7.84
N SER A 159 -46.84 -14.79 -7.14
CA SER A 159 -46.75 -13.54 -6.39
C SER A 159 -46.04 -13.85 -5.08
N GLY A 160 -45.08 -13.02 -4.67
CA GLY A 160 -44.53 -13.10 -3.32
C GLY A 160 -43.30 -12.21 -3.10
N GLN A 161 -43.51 -11.16 -2.29
CA GLN A 161 -42.55 -10.56 -1.36
C GLN A 161 -41.46 -9.65 -1.95
N GLN A 162 -41.70 -8.34 -2.00
CA GLN A 162 -41.28 -7.36 -0.98
C GLN A 162 -41.72 -5.95 -1.38
#